data_AF-A0A9K3D470-F1
#
_entry.id   AF-A0A9K3D470-F1
#
_cell.length_a   1.000
_cell.length_b   1.000
_cell.length_c   1.000
_cell.angle_alpha   90.00
_cell.angle_beta   90.00
_cell.angle_gamma   90.00
#
_symmetry.space_group_name_H-M   'P 1'
#
loop_
_entity.id
_entity.type
_entity.pdbx_description
1 polymer ?
#
loop_
_entity_poly.entity_id
_entity_poly.type
_entity_poly.pdbx_seq_one_letter_code
_entity_poly.pdbx_strand_id
1 'polypeptide(L)'
;MMSDSVQKICVDGNTAAAMSAFKMIDTSFIYPITPSTTMADCVEKWATAGKKNVFGNNVAVRQTQAEIGAAASMHGALVSGSLCSTFTSSQGLLLMVPNIYHIAGECLPGVFHISLSPSSL
;
A
#
# COMPACT_ATOMS: atom_id res chain seq x y z
N MET A 1 25.93 -13.23 17.18
CA MET A 1 24.66 -12.51 17.44
C MET A 1 24.80 -11.14 16.80
N MET A 2 24.08 -10.88 15.72
CA MET A 2 24.12 -9.58 15.04
C MET A 2 23.75 -8.49 16.04
N SER A 3 24.71 -7.62 16.32
CA SER A 3 24.51 -6.38 17.04
C SER A 3 23.74 -5.45 16.10
N ASP A 4 22.42 -5.57 16.07
CA ASP A 4 21.57 -4.67 15.30
C ASP A 4 21.61 -3.29 15.95
N SER A 5 22.53 -2.46 15.48
CA SER A 5 22.52 -1.03 15.71
C SER A 5 21.20 -0.48 15.18
N VAL A 6 20.31 -0.06 16.07
CA VAL A 6 19.03 0.57 15.72
C VAL A 6 19.31 1.78 14.82
N GLN A 7 19.03 1.64 13.53
CA GLN A 7 19.25 2.69 12.56
C GLN A 7 18.17 3.76 12.74
N LYS A 8 18.57 4.91 13.30
CA LYS A 8 17.71 6.09 13.40
C LYS A 8 17.73 6.81 12.06
N ILE A 9 16.56 7.01 11.46
CA ILE A 9 16.38 7.75 10.21
C ILE A 9 15.36 8.87 10.42
N CYS A 10 15.54 10.01 9.76
CA CYS A 10 14.57 11.09 9.74
C CYS A 10 13.82 11.00 8.40
N VAL A 11 12.52 10.70 8.47
CA VAL A 11 11.64 10.55 7.31
C VAL A 11 10.26 11.14 7.63
N ASP A 12 9.51 11.53 6.61
CA ASP A 12 8.11 11.93 6.79
C ASP A 12 7.19 10.71 7.07
N GLY A 13 5.95 10.99 7.46
CA GLY A 13 4.97 9.96 7.81
C GLY A 13 4.60 9.05 6.63
N ASN A 14 4.51 9.59 5.42
CA ASN A 14 4.17 8.82 4.22
C ASN A 14 5.29 7.82 3.90
N THR A 15 6.54 8.26 3.93
CA THR A 15 7.71 7.40 3.72
C THR A 15 7.78 6.33 4.80
N ALA A 16 7.54 6.68 6.06
CA ALA A 16 7.51 5.72 7.16
C ALA A 16 6.41 4.65 6.97
N ALA A 17 5.20 5.04 6.56
CA ALA A 17 4.10 4.12 6.27
C ALA A 17 4.43 3.21 5.08
N ALA A 18 4.95 3.78 4.00
CA ALA A 18 5.38 3.04 2.82
C ALA A 18 6.48 2.02 3.14
N MET A 19 7.44 2.36 4.01
CA MET A 19 8.51 1.45 4.42
C MET A 19 7.97 0.20 5.10
N SER A 20 6.98 0.36 5.98
CA SER A 20 6.31 -0.75 6.67
C SER A 20 5.48 -1.58 5.71
N ALA A 21 4.70 -0.93 4.84
CA ALA A 21 3.90 -1.59 3.81
C ALA A 21 4.76 -2.44 2.89
N PHE A 22 5.80 -1.85 2.29
CA PHE A 22 6.71 -2.51 1.34
C PHE A 22 7.34 -3.77 1.91
N LYS A 23 7.67 -3.74 3.20
CA LYS A 23 8.28 -4.89 3.89
C LYS A 23 7.32 -6.07 4.02
N MET A 24 6.01 -5.84 4.11
CA MET A 24 5.02 -6.85 4.49
C MET A 24 4.15 -7.36 3.34
N ILE A 25 4.33 -6.86 2.13
CA ILE A 25 3.48 -7.19 0.97
C ILE A 25 4.24 -7.90 -0.13
N ASP A 26 3.51 -8.69 -0.91
CA ASP A 26 3.99 -9.27 -2.17
C ASP A 26 3.53 -8.42 -3.36
N THR A 27 2.35 -7.79 -3.26
CA THR A 27 1.78 -6.97 -4.33
C THR A 27 1.18 -5.66 -3.81
N SER A 28 1.11 -4.67 -4.69
CA SER A 28 0.46 -3.39 -4.43
C SER A 28 -0.24 -2.88 -5.68
N PHE A 29 -1.50 -2.48 -5.52
CA PHE A 29 -2.26 -1.80 -6.56
C PHE A 29 -2.44 -0.35 -6.16
N ILE A 30 -2.00 0.56 -7.04
CA ILE A 30 -1.90 1.98 -6.71
C ILE A 30 -2.68 2.84 -7.69
N TYR A 31 -3.19 3.95 -7.19
CA TYR A 31 -3.70 5.05 -8.00
C TYR A 31 -3.26 6.38 -7.35
N PRO A 32 -2.65 7.31 -8.12
CA PRO A 32 -2.09 8.53 -7.54
C PRO A 32 -3.19 9.52 -7.11
N ILE A 33 -3.27 9.80 -5.81
CA ILE A 33 -4.11 10.85 -5.22
C ILE A 33 -3.37 11.59 -4.10
N THR A 34 -3.31 12.92 -4.18
CA THR A 34 -2.66 13.78 -3.18
C THR A 34 -3.45 13.78 -1.86
N PRO A 35 -2.82 13.74 -0.68
CA PRO A 35 -1.38 13.69 -0.38
C PRO A 35 -0.77 12.27 -0.30
N SER A 36 -1.50 11.21 -0.63
CA SER A 36 -1.02 9.82 -0.51
C SER A 36 -0.06 9.38 -1.62
N THR A 37 0.06 10.14 -2.72
CA THR A 37 0.92 9.83 -3.88
C THR A 37 2.36 9.50 -3.49
N THR A 38 2.94 10.18 -2.50
CA THR A 38 4.33 9.93 -2.10
C THR A 38 4.53 8.51 -1.56
N MET A 39 3.52 7.87 -0.97
CA MET A 39 3.61 6.49 -0.52
C MET A 39 3.69 5.52 -1.70
N ALA A 40 2.84 5.73 -2.70
CA ALA A 40 2.82 4.92 -3.92
C ALA A 40 4.15 5.05 -4.70
N ASP A 41 4.66 6.28 -4.85
CA ASP A 41 5.93 6.55 -5.51
C ASP A 41 7.10 5.85 -4.81
N CYS A 42 7.13 5.85 -3.46
CA CYS A 42 8.18 5.18 -2.70
C CYS A 42 8.19 3.67 -2.95
N VAL A 43 7.02 3.05 -2.90
CA VAL A 43 6.85 1.61 -3.11
C VAL A 43 7.23 1.22 -4.54
N GLU A 44 6.80 1.99 -5.53
CA GLU A 44 7.16 1.76 -6.93
C GLU A 44 8.67 1.90 -7.17
N LYS A 45 9.30 2.94 -6.62
CA LYS A 45 10.75 3.16 -6.72
C LYS A 45 11.53 1.99 -6.11
N TRP A 46 11.14 1.53 -4.91
CA TRP A 46 11.82 0.41 -4.26
C TRP A 46 11.62 -0.92 -4.98
N ALA A 47 10.43 -1.17 -5.51
CA ALA A 47 10.15 -2.35 -6.33
C ALA A 47 11.01 -2.36 -7.60
N THR A 48 11.08 -1.22 -8.30
CA THR A 48 11.89 -1.05 -9.52
C THR A 48 13.39 -1.18 -9.23
N ALA A 49 13.84 -0.72 -8.07
CA ALA A 49 15.23 -0.88 -7.60
C ALA A 49 15.55 -2.32 -7.15
N GLY A 50 14.62 -3.27 -7.25
CA GLY A 50 14.83 -4.67 -6.87
C GLY A 50 14.93 -4.90 -5.36
N LYS A 51 14.45 -3.95 -4.55
CA LYS A 51 14.42 -4.11 -3.09
C LYS A 51 13.49 -5.25 -2.72
N LYS A 52 13.93 -6.11 -1.80
CA LYS A 52 13.16 -7.26 -1.34
C LYS A 52 12.29 -6.91 -0.14
N ASN A 53 11.15 -7.57 -0.02
CA ASN A 53 10.34 -7.57 1.18
C ASN A 53 10.97 -8.47 2.28
N VAL A 54 10.35 -8.57 3.46
CA VAL A 54 10.90 -9.38 4.58
C VAL A 54 10.91 -10.88 4.28
N PHE A 55 10.15 -11.32 3.28
CA PHE A 55 10.09 -12.69 2.81
C PHE A 55 11.17 -12.99 1.74
N GLY A 56 11.97 -12.01 1.34
CA GLY A 56 13.00 -12.16 0.31
C GLY A 56 12.49 -12.05 -1.14
N ASN A 57 11.22 -11.68 -1.33
CA ASN A 57 10.56 -11.59 -2.63
C ASN A 57 10.60 -10.17 -3.20
N ASN A 58 10.49 -10.06 -4.53
CA ASN A 58 10.25 -8.77 -5.18
C ASN A 58 8.79 -8.38 -4.97
N VAL A 59 8.54 -7.11 -4.67
CA VAL A 59 7.18 -6.57 -4.60
C VAL A 59 6.69 -6.25 -6.02
N ALA A 60 5.52 -6.76 -6.40
CA ALA A 60 4.87 -6.39 -7.65
C ALA A 60 4.03 -5.12 -7.43
N VAL A 61 4.26 -4.07 -8.23
CA VAL A 61 3.47 -2.83 -8.17
C VAL A 61 2.74 -2.64 -9.50
N ARG A 62 1.45 -2.34 -9.46
CA ARG A 62 0.63 -2.08 -10.64
C ARG A 62 -0.22 -0.84 -10.42
N GLN A 63 -0.11 0.10 -11.36
CA GLN A 63 -0.97 1.26 -11.38
C GLN A 63 -2.31 0.92 -12.06
N THR A 64 -3.41 1.30 -11.42
CA THR A 64 -4.77 1.11 -11.96
C THR A 64 -5.28 2.41 -12.60
N GLN A 65 -6.46 2.35 -13.21
CA GLN A 65 -7.10 3.53 -13.85
C GLN A 65 -7.87 4.41 -12.87
N ALA A 66 -8.23 3.87 -11.69
CA ALA A 66 -8.98 4.56 -10.64
C ALA A 66 -8.78 3.85 -9.30
N GLU A 67 -9.11 4.52 -8.19
CA GLU A 67 -9.06 3.96 -6.83
C GLU A 67 -9.98 2.76 -6.67
N ILE A 68 -11.17 2.78 -7.29
CA ILE A 68 -12.08 1.64 -7.29
C ILE A 68 -11.43 0.40 -7.94
N GLY A 69 -10.65 0.62 -9.00
CA GLY A 69 -9.89 -0.44 -9.66
C GLY A 69 -8.74 -0.97 -8.80
N ALA A 70 -8.09 -0.10 -8.01
CA ALA A 70 -7.05 -0.52 -7.08
C ALA A 70 -7.63 -1.43 -5.97
N ALA A 71 -8.78 -1.05 -5.39
CA ALA A 71 -9.44 -1.86 -4.37
C ALA A 71 -9.99 -3.18 -4.91
N ALA A 72 -10.56 -3.19 -6.12
CA ALA A 72 -11.02 -4.41 -6.77
C ALA A 72 -9.85 -5.36 -7.09
N SER A 73 -8.74 -4.84 -7.60
CA SER A 73 -7.54 -5.64 -7.88
C SER A 73 -6.93 -6.20 -6.60
N MET A 74 -6.90 -5.39 -5.53
CA MET A 74 -6.47 -5.80 -4.20
C MET A 74 -7.34 -6.93 -3.65
N HIS A 75 -8.67 -6.82 -3.77
CA HIS A 75 -9.59 -7.89 -3.36
C HIS A 75 -9.25 -9.20 -4.08
N GLY A 76 -9.14 -9.18 -5.41
CA GLY A 76 -8.77 -10.38 -6.18
C GLY A 76 -7.41 -10.97 -5.79
N ALA A 77 -6.41 -10.12 -5.53
CA ALA A 77 -5.10 -10.58 -5.07
C ALA A 77 -5.15 -11.22 -3.68
N LEU A 78 -5.90 -10.64 -2.75
CA LEU A 78 -6.09 -11.21 -1.41
C LEU A 78 -6.79 -12.57 -1.46
N VAL A 79 -7.83 -12.72 -2.28
CA VAL A 79 -8.52 -14.01 -2.50
C VAL A 79 -7.55 -15.05 -3.07
N SER A 80 -6.63 -14.64 -3.94
CA SER A 80 -5.60 -15.53 -4.49
C SER A 80 -4.48 -15.90 -3.51
N GLY A 81 -4.49 -15.32 -2.30
CA GLY A 81 -3.51 -15.61 -1.25
C GLY A 81 -2.28 -14.70 -1.22
N SER A 82 -2.29 -13.57 -1.94
CA SER A 82 -1.19 -12.60 -1.94
C SER A 82 -1.38 -11.56 -0.85
N LEU A 83 -0.31 -11.24 -0.10
CA LEU A 83 -0.31 -10.12 0.83
C LEU A 83 -0.29 -8.80 0.06
N CYS A 84 -1.34 -8.00 0.23
CA CYS A 84 -1.54 -6.78 -0.55
C CYS A 84 -1.77 -5.56 0.35
N SER A 85 -1.27 -4.41 -0.10
CA SER A 85 -1.63 -3.10 0.44
C SER A 85 -1.91 -2.11 -0.66
N THR A 86 -2.67 -1.07 -0.33
CA THR A 86 -2.91 0.08 -1.23
C THR A 86 -2.79 1.39 -0.47
N PHE A 87 -2.64 2.48 -1.22
CA PHE A 87 -2.43 3.83 -0.71
C PHE A 87 -3.51 4.75 -1.29
N THR A 88 -4.21 5.49 -0.44
CA THR A 88 -5.27 6.40 -0.90
C THR A 88 -5.47 7.58 0.06
N SER A 89 -6.36 8.50 -0.31
CA SER A 89 -6.76 9.66 0.49
C SER A 89 -8.17 10.11 0.15
N SER A 90 -8.84 10.76 1.10
CA SER A 90 -10.07 11.54 0.90
C SER A 90 -11.11 10.87 -0.01
N GLN A 91 -11.44 11.45 -1.17
CA GLN A 91 -12.46 10.94 -2.08
C GLN A 91 -12.11 9.57 -2.66
N GLY A 92 -10.81 9.28 -2.83
CA GLY A 92 -10.35 7.97 -3.28
C GLY A 92 -10.79 6.85 -2.34
N LEU A 93 -10.79 7.09 -1.03
CA LEU A 93 -11.25 6.11 -0.04
C LEU A 93 -12.75 5.79 -0.19
N LEU A 94 -13.58 6.80 -0.50
CA LEU A 94 -15.02 6.59 -0.69
C LEU A 94 -15.31 5.66 -1.88
N LEU A 95 -14.51 5.76 -2.94
CA LEU A 95 -14.61 4.87 -4.11
C LEU A 95 -14.19 3.42 -3.80
N MET A 96 -13.42 3.21 -2.73
CA MET A 96 -12.99 1.87 -2.29
C MET A 96 -14.00 1.20 -1.34
N VAL A 97 -14.93 1.94 -0.73
CA VAL A 97 -15.87 1.43 0.29
C VAL A 97 -16.58 0.14 -0.12
N PRO A 98 -17.14 -0.01 -1.34
CA PRO A 98 -17.80 -1.26 -1.73
C PRO A 98 -16.87 -2.48 -1.65
N ASN A 99 -15.62 -2.35 -2.12
CA ASN A 99 -14.63 -3.43 -2.07
C ASN A 99 -14.13 -3.68 -0.63
N ILE A 100 -14.08 -2.65 0.22
CA ILE A 100 -13.73 -2.83 1.64
C ILE A 100 -14.75 -3.73 2.33
N TYR A 101 -16.05 -3.60 2.03
CA TYR A 101 -17.07 -4.50 2.58
C TYR A 101 -16.89 -5.95 2.13
N HIS A 102 -16.50 -6.20 0.88
CA HIS A 102 -16.18 -7.54 0.41
C HIS A 102 -14.94 -8.12 1.11
N ILE A 103 -13.84 -7.36 1.15
CA ILE A 103 -12.59 -7.77 1.80
C ILE A 103 -12.82 -8.09 3.29
N ALA A 104 -13.57 -7.23 4.00
CA ALA A 104 -13.90 -7.45 5.40
C ALA A 104 -14.86 -8.65 5.59
N GLY A 105 -15.88 -8.77 4.74
CA GLY A 105 -16.85 -9.88 4.80
C GLY A 105 -16.22 -11.24 4.55
N GLU A 106 -15.18 -11.30 3.71
CA GLU A 106 -14.41 -12.51 3.42
C GLU A 106 -13.23 -12.72 4.39
N CYS A 107 -13.07 -11.85 5.39
CA CYS A 107 -11.99 -11.90 6.39
C CYS A 107 -10.58 -11.93 5.77
N LEU A 108 -10.37 -11.15 4.71
CA LEU A 108 -9.12 -11.14 3.96
C LEU A 108 -8.08 -10.17 4.58
N PRO A 109 -6.79 -10.57 4.67
CA PRO A 109 -5.75 -9.78 5.33
C PRO A 109 -5.18 -8.68 4.43
N GLY A 110 -5.96 -7.61 4.21
CA GLY A 110 -5.54 -6.42 3.46
C GLY A 110 -5.26 -5.21 4.34
N VAL A 111 -4.27 -4.38 3.98
CA VAL A 111 -3.97 -3.11 4.68
C VAL A 111 -4.14 -1.91 3.75
N PHE A 112 -4.92 -0.93 4.19
CA PHE A 112 -5.14 0.34 3.51
C PHE A 112 -4.39 1.45 4.24
N HIS A 113 -3.41 2.05 3.57
CA HIS A 113 -2.67 3.19 4.11
C HIS A 113 -3.31 4.48 3.61
N ILE A 114 -3.93 5.22 4.53
CA ILE A 114 -4.73 6.40 4.21
C ILE A 114 -4.04 7.64 4.75
N SER A 115 -3.71 8.57 3.86
CA SER A 115 -3.32 9.92 4.27
C SER A 115 -4.56 10.79 4.35
N LEU A 116 -4.67 11.63 5.38
CA LEU A 116 -5.79 12.57 5.51
C LEU A 116 -5.43 13.88 4.80
N SER A 117 -6.28 14.32 3.86
CA SER A 117 -6.23 15.69 3.35
C SER A 117 -7.21 16.59 4.12
N PRO A 118 -6.77 17.74 4.67
CA PRO A 118 -7.65 18.67 5.36
C PRO A 118 -8.61 19.43 4.42
N SER A 119 -8.38 19.43 3.11
CA SER A 119 -9.22 20.13 2.12
C SER A 119 -10.57 19.44 1.82
N SER A 120 -10.97 18.46 2.63
CA SER A 120 -12.20 17.65 2.45
C SER A 120 -13.15 17.71 3.66
N LEU A 121 -12.96 18.68 4.56
CA LEU A 121 -13.90 19.07 5.62
C LEU A 121 -14.46 20.47 5.33
#